data_AF-A0A9X1Y116-F1
#
_entry.id   AF-A0A9X1Y116-F1
#
_cell.length_a   1.000
_cell.length_b   1.000
_cell.length_c   1.000
_cell.angle_alpha   90.00
_cell.angle_beta   90.00
_cell.angle_gamma   90.00
#
_symmetry.space_group_name_H-M   'P 1'
#
loop_
_entity.id
_entity.type
_entity.pdbx_description
1 polymer ?
#
loop_
_entity_poly.entity_id
_entity_poly.type
_entity_poly.pdbx_seq_one_letter_code
_entity_poly.pdbx_strand_id
1 'polypeptide(L)' 'MARSKSGSDKNLTNVVEDLDRTPVNAHQAQQMQQQVNDRRHRDINNRDNNKDMDPTH' A
#
# COMPACT_ATOMS: atom_id res chain seq x y z
N MET A 1 24.15 9.85 -22.54
CA MET A 1 23.67 9.97 -21.15
C MET A 1 22.14 10.02 -21.19
N ALA A 2 21.47 8.95 -20.79
CA ALA A 2 20.01 8.88 -20.81
C ALA A 2 19.44 9.83 -19.75
N ARG A 3 18.61 10.78 -20.18
CA ARG A 3 17.90 11.70 -19.27
C ARG A 3 16.80 10.90 -18.60
N SER A 4 17.02 10.48 -17.35
CA SER A 4 15.93 10.04 -16.49
C SER A 4 14.95 11.19 -16.40
N LYS A 5 13.71 10.92 -16.79
CA LYS A 5 12.59 11.85 -16.64
C LYS A 5 12.55 12.27 -15.18
N SER A 6 12.42 13.57 -14.92
CA SER A 6 12.37 14.23 -13.60
C SER A 6 11.14 13.81 -12.78
N GLY A 7 10.98 12.52 -12.56
CA GLY A 7 10.05 11.89 -11.65
C GLY A 7 10.87 11.09 -10.66
N SER A 8 10.50 11.18 -9.39
CA SER A 8 11.09 10.49 -8.25
C SER A 8 11.64 9.10 -8.60
N ASP A 9 12.83 8.78 -8.08
CA ASP A 9 13.35 7.41 -8.16
C ASP A 9 12.31 6.47 -7.57
N LYS A 10 11.87 5.49 -8.37
CA LYS A 10 10.85 4.52 -7.98
C LYS A 10 11.24 3.79 -6.69
N ASN A 11 12.54 3.60 -6.47
CA ASN A 11 13.08 2.97 -5.26
C ASN A 11 13.05 3.90 -4.03
N LEU A 12 12.87 5.21 -4.21
CA LEU A 12 12.78 6.21 -3.14
C LEU A 12 11.35 6.69 -2.88
N THR A 13 10.36 6.21 -3.62
CA THR A 13 8.95 6.62 -3.46
C THR A 13 8.45 6.37 -2.04
N ASN A 14 8.72 5.18 -1.48
CA ASN A 14 8.33 4.84 -0.11
C ASN A 14 8.97 5.76 0.92
N VAL A 15 10.22 6.18 0.68
CA VAL A 15 10.98 7.04 1.60
C VAL A 15 10.38 8.44 1.62
N VAL A 16 10.00 8.98 0.45
CA VAL A 16 9.32 10.28 0.36
C VAL A 16 7.96 10.23 1.07
N GLU A 17 7.18 9.18 0.84
CA GLU A 17 5.89 8.99 1.51
C GLU A 17 6.02 8.85 3.04
N ASP A 18 7.08 8.22 3.52
CA ASP A 18 7.35 8.07 4.95
C ASP A 18 7.84 9.40 5.58
N LEU A 19 8.61 10.21 4.84
CA LEU A 19 9.06 11.53 5.27
C LEU A 19 7.92 12.55 5.38
N ASP A 20 6.90 12.45 4.54
CA ASP A 20 5.72 13.34 4.55
C ASP A 20 4.71 13.00 5.66
N ARG A 21 4.90 11.89 6.39
CA ARG A 21 3.98 11.49 7.47
C ARG A 21 4.18 12.34 8.71
N THR A 22 3.06 12.79 9.29
CA THR A 22 3.08 13.42 10.60
C THR A 22 3.52 12.41 11.67
N PRO A 23 4.49 12.75 12.54
CA PRO A 23 4.91 11.86 13.59
C PRO A 23 3.75 11.65 14.57
N VAL A 24 3.38 10.40 14.79
CA VAL A 24 2.32 9.99 15.72
C VAL A 24 2.93 9.22 16.89
N ASN A 25 2.20 9.18 18.02
CA ASN A 25 2.64 8.38 19.16
C ASN A 25 2.59 6.87 18.85
N ALA A 26 3.32 6.07 19.64
CA ALA A 26 3.48 4.64 19.40
C ALA A 26 2.14 3.87 19.36
N HIS A 27 1.19 4.25 20.21
CA HIS A 27 -0.13 3.61 20.27
C HIS A 27 -0.94 3.89 19.00
N GLN A 28 -0.94 5.13 18.52
CA GLN A 28 -1.60 5.52 17.28
C GLN A 28 -0.96 4.84 16.07
N ALA A 29 0.37 4.74 16.03
CA ALA A 29 1.08 3.99 14.99
C ALA A 29 0.64 2.51 14.96
N GLN A 30 0.50 1.88 16.12
CA GLN A 30 0.01 0.50 16.22
C GLN A 30 -1.43 0.37 15.71
N GLN A 31 -2.32 1.29 16.06
CA GLN A 31 -3.70 1.30 15.55
C GLN A 31 -3.74 1.46 14.02
N MET A 32 -2.96 2.37 13.46
CA MET A 32 -2.86 2.56 12.01
C MET A 32 -2.34 1.30 11.32
N GLN A 33 -1.34 0.63 11.89
CA GLN A 33 -0.80 -0.61 11.32
C GLN A 33 -1.82 -1.75 11.34
N GLN A 34 -2.59 -1.88 12.43
CA GLN A 34 -3.68 -2.84 12.52
C GLN A 34 -4.73 -2.58 11.43
N GLN A 35 -5.17 -1.34 11.26
CA GLN A 35 -6.14 -0.96 10.21
C GLN A 35 -5.65 -1.30 8.80
N VAL A 36 -4.38 -1.03 8.49
CA VAL A 36 -3.77 -1.38 7.20
C VAL A 36 -3.72 -2.90 7.01
N ASN A 37 -3.36 -3.64 8.05
CA ASN A 37 -3.33 -5.11 8.00
C ASN A 37 -4.72 -5.69 7.76
N ASP A 38 -5.73 -5.20 8.48
CA ASP A 38 -7.13 -5.61 8.32
C ASP A 38 -7.63 -5.32 6.90
N ARG A 39 -7.27 -4.17 6.33
CA ARG A 39 -7.59 -3.84 4.94
C ARG A 39 -6.93 -4.82 3.96
N ARG A 40 -5.63 -5.09 4.09
CA ARG A 40 -4.94 -6.06 3.22
C ARG A 40 -5.57 -7.45 3.32
N HIS A 41 -5.96 -7.87 4.53
CA HIS A 41 -6.61 -9.16 4.74
C HIS A 41 -7.98 -9.24 4.05
N ARG A 42 -8.79 -8.18 4.14
CA ARG A 42 -10.07 -8.10 3.41
C ARG A 42 -9.87 -8.11 1.90
N ASP A 43 -8.90 -7.35 1.40
CA ASP A 43 -8.59 -7.27 -0.02
C ASP A 43 -8.13 -8.62 -0.57
N ILE A 44 -7.33 -9.38 0.18
CA ILE A 44 -6.92 -10.76 -0.17
C ILE A 44 -8.14 -11.68 -0.25
N ASN A 45 -8.98 -11.70 0.79
CA ASN A 45 -10.19 -12.53 0.80
C ASN A 45 -11.14 -12.18 -0.36
N ASN A 46 -11.32 -10.88 -0.64
CA ASN A 46 -12.15 -10.43 -1.75
C ASN A 46 -11.54 -10.77 -3.12
N ARG A 47 -10.21 -10.69 -3.25
CA ARG A 47 -9.51 -11.10 -4.48
C ARG A 47 -9.64 -12.59 -4.74
N ASP A 48 -9.68 -13.42 -3.72
CA ASP A 48 -9.89 -14.86 -3.86
C ASP A 48 -11.36 -15.20 -4.17
N ASN A 49 -12.33 -14.52 -3.56
CA ASN A 49 -13.77 -14.71 -3.85
C ASN A 49 -14.22 -14.20 -5.23
N ASN A 50 -13.47 -13.28 -5.86
CA ASN A 50 -13.78 -12.77 -7.20
C ASN A 50 -13.22 -13.64 -8.34
N LYS A 51 -12.52 -14.75 -8.04
CA LYS A 51 -12.09 -15.71 -9.06
C LYS A 51 -13.25 -16.55 -9.62
N ASP A 52 -14.35 -16.64 -8.87
CA ASP A 52 -15.50 -17.49 -9.21
C ASP A 52 -16.57 -16.75 -10.07
N MET A 53 -16.32 -15.51 -10.46
CA MET A 53 -17.20 -14.71 -11.34
C MET A 53 -16.59 -14.56 -12.75
N ASP A 54 -16.00 -15.64 -13.27
CA ASP A 54 -15.69 -15.75 -14.70
C ASP A 54 -16.93 -16.28 -15.44
N PRO A 55 -17.55 -15.52 -16.37
CA PRO A 55 -18.74 -15.97 -17.11
C PRO A 55 -18.42 -17.00 -18.21
N THR A 56 -17.22 -17.61 -18.22
CA THR A 56 -16.80 -18.60 -19.22
C THR A 56 -16.66 -20.04 -18.70
N HIS A 57 -17.32 -20.39 -17.59
CA HIS A 57 -17.62 -21.79 -17.24
C HIS A 57 -19.11 -22.10 -17.32
#